data_AF-K0B7C7-F1
#
_entry.id   AF-K0B7C7-F1
#
_cell.length_a   1.000
_cell.length_b   1.000
_cell.length_c   1.000
_cell.angle_alpha   90.00
_cell.angle_beta   90.00
_cell.angle_gamma   90.00
#
_symmetry.space_group_name_H-M   'P 1'
#
loop_
_entity.id
_entity.type
_entity.pdbx_description
1 polymer ?
#
loop_
_entity_poly.entity_id
_entity_poly.type
_entity_poly.pdbx_seq_one_letter_code
_entity_poly.pdbx_strand_id
1 'polypeptide(L)'
;MPIISEVINDRKLWVIISSRKDGGSDELEVIRPIIEKLNEQWFEKGDFVWTGRFDDKKTSMAIFESTEDKAKNYFEEYSKICADSLDTKLYQWDALPLFTILERIQGKI
;
A
#
# COMPACT_ATOMS: atom_id res chain seq x y z
N MET A 1 22.26 16.11 -18.50
CA MET A 1 20.86 15.63 -18.55
C MET A 1 20.80 14.41 -17.66
N PRO A 2 20.01 14.39 -16.57
CA PRO A 2 19.84 13.14 -15.85
C PRO A 2 19.00 12.19 -16.70
N ILE A 3 19.39 10.92 -16.61
CA ILE A 3 18.98 9.81 -17.43
C ILE A 3 17.60 9.35 -16.92
N ILE A 4 16.55 9.56 -17.72
CA ILE A 4 15.18 9.15 -17.39
C ILE A 4 15.10 7.64 -17.06
N SER A 5 16.03 6.82 -17.54
CA SER A 5 16.04 5.37 -17.29
C SER A 5 16.50 4.95 -15.89
N GLU A 6 17.20 5.79 -15.12
CA GLU A 6 17.58 5.44 -13.73
C GLU A 6 16.39 5.58 -12.77
N VAL A 7 15.55 6.61 -12.95
CA VAL A 7 14.38 6.88 -12.09
C VAL A 7 13.28 5.82 -12.25
N ILE A 8 13.22 5.14 -13.41
CA ILE A 8 12.28 4.04 -13.66
C ILE A 8 12.70 2.74 -12.93
N ASN A 9 13.95 2.60 -12.47
CA ASN A 9 14.48 1.31 -12.03
C ASN A 9 14.37 1.03 -10.51
N ASP A 10 14.21 2.06 -9.68
CA ASP A 10 14.23 1.94 -8.21
C ASP A 10 12.85 1.93 -7.55
N ARG A 11 11.79 2.21 -8.32
CA ARG A 11 10.42 2.11 -7.82
C ARG A 11 9.95 0.65 -7.89
N LYS A 12 9.27 0.21 -6.84
CA LYS A 12 8.64 -1.11 -6.71
C LYS A 12 7.19 -0.95 -6.28
N LEU A 13 6.40 -2.00 -6.45
CA LEU A 13 5.08 -2.07 -5.84
C LEU A 13 5.23 -2.45 -4.38
N TRP A 14 4.53 -1.74 -3.52
CA TRP A 14 4.48 -1.95 -2.09
C TRP A 14 3.04 -2.19 -1.67
N VAL A 15 2.87 -3.06 -0.69
CA VAL A 15 1.57 -3.49 -0.20
C VAL A 15 1.52 -3.30 1.29
N ILE A 16 0.56 -2.51 1.76
CA ILE A 16 0.17 -2.51 3.16
C ILE A 16 -1.05 -3.39 3.30
N ILE A 17 -0.96 -4.36 4.22
CA ILE A 17 -2.12 -5.12 4.72
C ILE A 17 -2.38 -4.63 6.13
N SER A 18 -3.63 -4.25 6.40
CA SER A 18 -4.09 -3.84 7.72
C SER A 18 -5.31 -4.64 8.13
N SER A 19 -5.34 -5.11 9.37
CA SER A 19 -6.46 -5.87 9.93
C SER A 19 -6.82 -5.35 11.31
N ARG A 20 -8.11 -5.32 11.64
CA ARG A 20 -8.56 -4.89 12.97
C ARG A 20 -8.02 -5.81 14.05
N LYS A 21 -7.42 -5.23 15.09
CA LYS A 21 -6.97 -5.96 16.29
C LYS A 21 -8.16 -6.51 17.08
N ASP A 22 -7.99 -7.69 17.66
CA ASP A 22 -8.94 -8.21 18.64
C ASP A 22 -8.89 -7.34 19.91
N GLY A 23 -10.04 -6.77 20.28
CA GLY A 23 -10.12 -5.82 21.40
C GLY A 23 -9.54 -4.42 21.11
N GLY A 24 -9.17 -4.11 19.86
CA GLY A 24 -8.70 -2.79 19.46
C GLY A 24 -9.77 -1.70 19.60
N SER A 25 -9.34 -0.45 19.78
CA SER A 25 -10.25 0.69 19.93
C SER A 25 -11.19 0.84 18.72
N ASP A 26 -12.43 1.29 18.93
CA ASP A 26 -13.39 1.56 17.84
C ASP A 26 -13.14 2.93 17.17
N GLU A 27 -11.91 3.45 17.30
CA GLU A 27 -11.50 4.79 16.86
C GLU A 27 -11.17 4.86 15.36
N LEU A 28 -11.58 3.86 14.58
CA LEU A 28 -11.34 3.83 13.14
C LEU A 28 -11.91 5.07 12.43
N GLU A 29 -13.04 5.60 12.90
CA GLU A 29 -13.63 6.83 12.38
C GLU A 29 -12.80 8.08 12.72
N VAL A 30 -12.03 8.05 13.81
CA VAL A 30 -11.11 9.13 14.20
C VAL A 30 -9.80 9.04 13.41
N ILE A 31 -9.29 7.83 13.21
CA ILE A 31 -8.02 7.57 12.52
C ILE A 31 -8.13 7.81 11.01
N ARG A 32 -9.29 7.51 10.41
CA ARG A 32 -9.53 7.64 8.97
C ARG A 32 -9.11 8.99 8.37
N PRO A 33 -9.60 10.15 8.84
CA PRO A 33 -9.21 11.45 8.28
C PRO A 33 -7.71 11.77 8.46
N ILE A 34 -7.06 11.20 9.49
CA ILE A 34 -5.62 11.35 9.72
C ILE A 34 -4.83 10.58 8.66
N ILE A 35 -5.26 9.35 8.35
CA ILE A 35 -4.66 8.55 7.26
C ILE A 35 -4.90 9.21 5.91
N GLU A 36 -6.09 9.76 5.65
CA GLU A 36 -6.39 10.46 4.40
C GLU A 36 -5.44 11.65 4.20
N LYS A 37 -5.19 12.43 5.27
CA LYS A 37 -4.21 13.53 5.25
C LYS A 37 -2.76 13.03 5.08
N LEU A 38 -2.39 11.92 5.72
CA LEU A 38 -1.07 11.30 5.54
C LEU A 38 -0.86 10.89 4.07
N ASN A 39 -1.88 10.30 3.45
CA ASN A 39 -1.83 9.93 2.04
C ASN A 39 -1.58 11.15 1.15
N GLU A 40 -2.28 12.25 1.38
CA GLU A 40 -2.09 13.51 0.64
C GLU A 40 -0.69 14.11 0.81
N GLN A 41 -0.04 13.92 1.97
CA GLN A 41 1.32 14.39 2.22
C GLN A 41 2.37 13.56 1.47
N TRP A 42 2.18 12.25 1.44
CA TRP A 42 3.17 11.33 0.90
C TRP A 42 2.97 11.02 -0.58
N PHE A 43 1.76 11.11 -1.11
CA PHE A 43 1.40 10.60 -2.43
C PHE A 43 0.60 11.60 -3.26
N GLU A 44 0.90 11.64 -4.55
CA GLU A 44 0.11 12.38 -5.52
C GLU A 44 -1.04 11.53 -6.05
N LYS A 45 -2.02 12.20 -6.67
CA LYS A 45 -3.14 11.50 -7.31
C LYS A 45 -2.61 10.55 -8.40
N GLY A 46 -2.77 9.25 -8.18
CA GLY A 46 -2.33 8.20 -9.11
C GLY A 46 -1.17 7.34 -8.60
N ASP A 47 -0.53 7.70 -7.48
CA ASP A 47 0.54 6.88 -6.88
C ASP A 47 -0.01 5.58 -6.25
N PHE A 48 -1.24 5.62 -5.74
CA PHE A 48 -1.95 4.41 -5.31
C PHE A 48 -2.54 3.69 -6.52
N VAL A 49 -2.12 2.45 -6.71
CA VAL A 49 -2.66 1.55 -7.74
C VAL A 49 -4.04 1.05 -7.33
N TRP A 50 -4.21 0.72 -6.06
CA TRP A 50 -5.47 0.21 -5.54
C TRP A 50 -5.54 0.36 -4.02
N THR A 51 -6.73 0.64 -3.50
CA THR A 51 -7.04 0.58 -2.07
C THR A 51 -8.42 -0.04 -1.88
N GLY A 52 -8.58 -0.89 -0.87
CA GLY A 52 -9.87 -1.52 -0.63
C GLY A 52 -9.91 -2.42 0.60
N ARG A 53 -11.13 -2.83 0.96
CA ARG A 53 -11.41 -3.76 2.06
C ARG A 53 -11.71 -5.15 1.48
N PHE A 54 -11.32 -6.18 2.21
CA PHE A 54 -11.73 -7.55 1.94
C PHE A 54 -13.16 -7.80 2.46
N ASP A 55 -13.77 -8.88 1.98
CA ASP A 55 -15.16 -9.26 2.30
C ASP A 55 -15.37 -9.60 3.78
N ASP A 56 -14.30 -9.90 4.51
CA ASP A 56 -14.32 -10.15 5.95
C ASP A 56 -14.65 -8.90 6.79
N LYS A 57 -14.70 -7.72 6.15
CA LYS A 57 -14.91 -6.40 6.75
C LYS A 57 -13.90 -6.01 7.83
N LYS A 58 -12.87 -6.81 8.08
CA LYS A 58 -11.86 -6.58 9.12
C LYS A 58 -10.49 -6.26 8.53
N THR A 59 -10.25 -6.69 7.30
CA THR A 59 -8.98 -6.56 6.61
C THR A 59 -9.10 -5.58 5.45
N SER A 60 -8.05 -4.80 5.23
CA SER A 60 -7.87 -3.91 4.10
C SER A 60 -6.47 -4.05 3.53
N MET A 61 -6.35 -3.64 2.26
CA MET A 61 -5.09 -3.59 1.57
C MET A 61 -4.97 -2.30 0.75
N ALA A 62 -3.76 -1.77 0.70
CA ALA A 62 -3.37 -0.66 -0.15
C ALA A 62 -2.13 -1.06 -0.95
N ILE A 63 -2.16 -0.79 -2.24
CA ILE A 63 -1.09 -1.09 -3.20
C ILE A 63 -0.65 0.24 -3.81
N PHE A 64 0.63 0.55 -3.74
CA PHE A 64 1.19 1.80 -4.25
C PHE A 64 2.58 1.57 -4.81
N GLU A 65 2.98 2.43 -5.75
CA GLU A 65 4.31 2.40 -6.32
C GLU A 65 5.21 3.41 -5.60
N SER A 66 6.41 3.00 -5.18
CA SER A 66 7.32 3.88 -4.46
C SER A 66 8.75 3.35 -4.45
N THR A 67 9.72 4.20 -4.07
CA THR A 67 11.05 3.74 -3.66
C THR A 67 10.98 3.07 -2.29
N GLU A 68 11.96 2.23 -1.97
CA GLU A 68 12.03 1.53 -0.68
C GLU A 68 12.03 2.48 0.52
N ASP A 69 12.87 3.51 0.49
CA ASP A 69 12.97 4.48 1.59
C ASP A 69 11.64 5.21 1.82
N LYS A 70 11.00 5.67 0.73
CA LYS A 70 9.71 6.35 0.82
C LYS A 70 8.62 5.40 1.35
N ALA A 71 8.58 4.16 0.90
CA ALA A 71 7.61 3.17 1.37
C ALA A 71 7.78 2.85 2.87
N LYS A 72 9.02 2.66 3.32
CA LYS A 72 9.34 2.37 4.73
C LYS A 72 9.00 3.55 5.65
N ASN A 73 9.36 4.76 5.27
CA ASN A 73 9.07 5.96 6.07
C ASN A 73 7.57 6.22 6.18
N TYR A 74 6.84 6.14 5.05
CA TYR A 74 5.39 6.24 5.06
C TYR A 74 4.75 5.16 5.95
N PHE A 75 5.21 3.91 5.86
CA PHE A 75 4.69 2.82 6.68
C PHE A 75 4.97 3.02 8.18
N GLU A 76 6.11 3.59 8.54
CA GLU A 76 6.41 3.90 9.94
C GLU A 76 5.40 4.91 10.52
N GLU A 77 5.05 5.96 9.78
CA GLU A 77 4.05 6.93 10.19
C GLU A 77 2.63 6.32 10.22
N TYR A 78 2.27 5.58 9.17
CA TYR A 78 0.99 4.88 9.07
C TYR A 78 0.78 3.90 10.23
N SER A 79 1.78 3.07 10.53
CA SER A 79 1.70 2.06 11.60
C SER A 79 1.61 2.67 12.99
N LYS A 80 2.27 3.81 13.24
CA LYS A 80 2.13 4.58 14.49
C LYS A 80 0.70 5.11 14.67
N ILE A 81 0.13 5.71 13.63
CA ILE A 81 -1.26 6.20 13.65
C ILE A 81 -2.24 5.05 13.93
N CYS A 82 -1.97 3.86 13.40
CA CYS A 82 -2.86 2.70 13.51
C CYS A 82 -2.62 1.81 14.74
N ALA A 83 -1.61 2.12 15.57
CA ALA A 83 -1.01 1.16 16.51
C ALA A 83 -2.02 0.54 17.50
N ASP A 84 -3.04 1.27 17.94
CA ASP A 84 -4.00 0.80 18.94
C ASP A 84 -5.22 0.10 18.34
N SER A 85 -5.47 0.25 17.03
CA SER A 85 -6.68 -0.26 16.39
C SER A 85 -6.42 -1.34 15.34
N LEU A 86 -5.28 -1.30 14.64
CA LEU A 86 -4.98 -2.21 13.53
C LEU A 86 -3.61 -2.89 13.69
N ASP A 87 -3.55 -4.16 13.31
CA ASP A 87 -2.30 -4.82 12.94
C ASP A 87 -1.97 -4.42 11.51
N THR A 88 -0.73 -4.00 11.27
CA THR A 88 -0.30 -3.49 9.96
C THR A 88 1.00 -4.15 9.54
N LYS A 89 1.13 -4.47 8.26
CA LYS A 89 2.34 -5.05 7.67
C LYS A 89 2.61 -4.45 6.30
N LEU A 90 3.89 -4.17 6.03
CA LEU A 90 4.39 -3.75 4.74
C LEU A 90 5.09 -4.92 4.04
N TYR A 91 4.76 -5.11 2.77
CA TYR A 91 5.43 -6.06 1.88
C TYR A 91 5.91 -5.33 0.64
N GLN A 92 7.11 -5.64 0.17
CA GLN A 92 7.47 -5.38 -1.22
C GLN A 92 6.76 -6.44 -2.06
N TRP A 93 6.03 -6.01 -3.08
CA TRP A 93 5.36 -6.90 -4.01
C TRP A 93 6.11 -6.92 -5.34
N ASP A 94 6.83 -8.01 -5.57
CA ASP A 94 7.38 -8.31 -6.88
C ASP A 94 6.25 -8.81 -7.79
N ALA A 95 5.69 -7.90 -8.61
CA ALA A 95 4.44 -8.14 -9.33
C ALA A 95 4.53 -9.07 -10.57
N LEU A 96 5.50 -9.97 -10.69
CA LEU A 96 5.53 -10.99 -11.76
C LEU A 96 5.72 -12.40 -11.16
N PRO A 97 4.72 -13.31 -11.29
CA PRO A 97 4.16 -13.73 -12.59
C PRO A 97 2.62 -13.70 -12.70
N LEU A 98 1.87 -12.93 -11.92
CA LEU A 98 0.39 -12.93 -12.05
C LEU A 98 -0.05 -12.34 -13.40
N PHE A 99 0.55 -11.25 -13.86
CA PHE A 99 0.29 -10.70 -15.20
C PHE A 99 0.83 -11.61 -16.32
N THR A 100 2.01 -12.21 -16.16
CA THR A 100 2.53 -13.20 -17.14
C THR A 100 1.64 -14.44 -17.24
N ILE A 101 1.07 -14.90 -16.12
CA ILE A 101 0.11 -16.00 -16.10
C ILE A 101 -1.22 -15.57 -16.73
N LEU A 102 -1.72 -14.35 -16.44
CA LEU A 102 -2.95 -13.84 -17.04
C LEU A 102 -2.82 -13.63 -18.56
N GLU A 103 -1.69 -13.14 -19.05
CA GLU A 103 -1.43 -13.01 -20.49
C GLU A 103 -1.33 -14.37 -21.19
N ARG A 104 -0.73 -15.37 -20.54
CA ARG A 104 -0.72 -16.77 -21.02
C ARG A 104 -2.13 -17.38 -21.02
N ILE A 105 -2.91 -17.18 -19.97
CA ILE A 105 -4.29 -17.67 -19.86
C ILE A 105 -5.19 -16.98 -20.90
N GLN A 106 -4.93 -15.71 -21.22
CA GLN A 106 -5.67 -14.95 -22.23
C GLN A 106 -5.17 -15.16 -23.66
N GLY A 107 -4.16 -16.01 -23.89
CA GLY A 107 -3.66 -16.38 -25.22
C GLY A 107 -3.05 -15.21 -26.00
N LYS A 108 -2.52 -14.20 -25.31
CA LYS A 108 -1.89 -13.02 -25.94
C LYS A 108 -0.37 -13.18 -26.16
N ILE A 109 0.20 -14.30 -25.70
CA ILE A 109 1.58 -14.74 -25.90
C ILE A 109 1.55 -16.25 -26.18
#